data_AF-A0A7S2C402-F1
#
_entry.id   AF-A0A7S2C402-F1
#
_cell.length_a   1.000
_cell.length_b   1.000
_cell.length_c   1.000
_cell.angle_alpha   90.00
_cell.angle_beta   90.00
_cell.angle_gamma   90.00
#
_symmetry.space_group_name_H-M   'P 1'
#
loop_
_entity.id
_entity.type
_entity.pdbx_description
1 polymer ?
#
loop_
_entity_poly.entity_id
_entity_poly.type
_entity_poly.pdbx_seq_one_letter_code
_entity_poly.pdbx_strand_id
1 'polypeptide(L)'
;TNASSRVMGNIDGFEDVSPSDESALVDAIAMTPVSVAIEADQSSFQLYSGGVFDDSDCGTTLDHGVLAVGYTSDYFIVKNSWAESWGDNGYIYMARNVNAPSGICGIAMQPSYATRETADPPPIPDPTPGPEPEDLPCGCGTDCSSMCQAFGMAACNCDNGDCTCMPANYDEDGNLICC
;
A
#
# COMPACT_ATOMS: atom_id res chain seq x y z
N THR A 1 -27.31 12.34 36.35
CA THR A 1 -25.88 12.64 36.11
C THR A 1 -25.67 12.62 34.60
N ASN A 2 -25.25 13.73 33.99
CA ASN A 2 -24.92 13.75 32.56
C ASN A 2 -23.55 13.10 32.39
N ALA A 3 -23.50 11.88 31.84
CA ALA A 3 -22.26 11.29 31.40
C ALA A 3 -21.80 12.05 30.16
N SER A 4 -20.70 12.79 30.27
CA SER A 4 -20.01 13.36 29.11
C SER A 4 -19.47 12.18 28.29
N SER A 5 -19.93 12.00 27.04
CA SER A 5 -19.33 11.03 26.14
C SER A 5 -17.95 11.54 25.75
N ARG A 6 -16.91 10.80 26.15
CA ARG A 6 -15.55 11.06 25.69
C ARG A 6 -15.38 10.29 24.38
N VAL A 7 -15.47 10.99 23.24
CA VAL A 7 -15.12 10.41 21.95
C VAL A 7 -13.60 10.23 21.93
N MET A 8 -13.15 8.97 21.90
CA MET A 8 -11.73 8.59 21.98
C MET A 8 -11.08 8.38 20.60
N GLY A 9 -11.84 8.61 19.52
CA GLY A 9 -11.41 8.52 18.13
C GLY A 9 -12.62 8.33 17.21
N ASN A 10 -12.53 8.81 15.97
CA ASN A 10 -13.50 8.54 14.91
C ASN A 10 -12.78 7.76 13.80
N ILE A 11 -13.47 6.76 13.24
CA ILE A 11 -13.12 6.12 11.98
C ILE A 11 -14.06 6.67 10.91
N ASP A 12 -13.55 6.85 9.71
CA ASP A 12 -14.33 7.41 8.60
C ASP A 12 -14.88 6.30 7.70
N GLY A 13 -14.22 5.13 7.71
CA GLY A 13 -14.71 3.94 7.03
C GLY A 13 -13.84 2.71 7.25
N PHE A 14 -13.89 1.81 6.29
CA PHE A 14 -13.02 0.65 6.17
C PHE A 14 -12.73 0.39 4.69
N GLU A 15 -11.65 -0.34 4.43
CA GLU A 15 -11.28 -0.80 3.10
C GLU A 15 -10.98 -2.30 3.15
N ASP A 16 -11.51 -3.03 2.17
CA ASP A 16 -11.19 -4.43 1.97
C ASP A 16 -9.88 -4.53 1.18
N VAL A 17 -8.97 -5.37 1.65
CA VAL A 17 -7.77 -5.72 0.91
C VAL A 17 -8.13 -6.79 -0.14
N SER A 18 -7.42 -6.79 -1.26
CA SER A 18 -7.66 -7.74 -2.35
C SER A 18 -7.67 -9.19 -1.84
N PRO A 19 -8.78 -9.94 -2.01
CA PRO A 19 -8.90 -11.30 -1.52
C PRO A 19 -7.88 -12.24 -2.16
N SER A 20 -7.28 -13.11 -1.34
CA SER A 20 -6.29 -14.11 -1.75
C SER A 20 -5.04 -13.52 -2.42
N ASP A 21 -4.65 -12.32 -1.99
CA ASP A 21 -3.42 -11.65 -2.38
C ASP A 21 -2.57 -11.36 -1.14
N GLU A 22 -1.63 -12.26 -0.83
CA GLU A 22 -0.71 -12.07 0.30
C GLU A 22 0.16 -10.80 0.14
N SER A 23 0.46 -10.36 -1.09
CA SER A 23 1.24 -9.14 -1.30
C SER A 23 0.44 -7.91 -0.88
N ALA A 24 -0.83 -7.84 -1.31
CA ALA A 24 -1.72 -6.76 -0.90
C ALA A 24 -1.96 -6.74 0.62
N LEU A 25 -2.05 -7.92 1.24
CA LEU A 25 -2.14 -8.04 2.70
C LEU A 25 -0.89 -7.50 3.41
N VAL A 26 0.30 -7.83 2.90
CA VAL A 26 1.58 -7.33 3.41
C VAL A 26 1.67 -5.81 3.29
N ASP A 27 1.28 -5.25 2.15
CA ASP A 27 1.27 -3.80 1.92
C ASP A 27 0.31 -3.10 2.89
N ALA A 28 -0.88 -3.67 3.13
CA ALA A 28 -1.84 -3.15 4.09
C ALA A 28 -1.32 -3.21 5.54
N ILE A 29 -0.76 -4.36 5.96
CA ILE A 29 -0.18 -4.53 7.31
C ILE A 29 0.97 -3.53 7.55
N ALA A 30 1.73 -3.17 6.51
CA ALA A 30 2.81 -2.19 6.63
C ALA A 30 2.29 -0.77 6.97
N MET A 31 1.04 -0.46 6.64
CA MET A 31 0.42 0.85 6.89
C MET A 31 -0.36 0.87 8.21
N THR A 32 -1.08 -0.20 8.52
CA THR A 32 -2.00 -0.26 9.66
C THR A 32 -2.28 -1.72 10.05
N PRO A 33 -2.67 -2.02 11.30
CA PRO A 33 -3.18 -3.34 11.65
C PRO A 33 -4.41 -3.72 10.80
N VAL A 34 -4.42 -4.96 10.30
CA VAL A 34 -5.45 -5.49 9.40
C VAL A 34 -6.26 -6.55 10.12
N SER A 35 -7.58 -6.39 10.11
CA SER A 35 -8.51 -7.45 10.55
C SER A 35 -8.52 -8.54 9.51
N VAL A 36 -8.34 -9.80 9.92
CA VAL A 36 -8.36 -10.96 9.03
C VAL A 36 -9.24 -12.06 9.61
N ALA A 37 -9.84 -12.84 8.73
CA ALA A 37 -10.54 -14.07 9.09
C ALA A 37 -9.64 -15.29 8.81
N ILE A 38 -9.71 -16.29 9.67
CA ILE A 38 -8.97 -17.55 9.57
C ILE A 38 -9.88 -18.74 9.94
N GLU A 39 -9.48 -19.95 9.55
CA GLU A 39 -9.96 -21.20 10.17
C GLU A 39 -9.14 -21.49 11.43
N ALA A 40 -9.79 -21.61 12.58
CA ALA A 40 -9.16 -21.78 13.89
C ALA A 40 -9.72 -22.96 14.69
N ASP A 41 -10.66 -23.73 14.14
CA ASP A 41 -11.24 -24.91 14.80
C ASP A 41 -10.32 -26.14 14.81
N GLN A 42 -9.21 -26.14 14.06
CA GLN A 42 -8.27 -27.25 14.02
C GLN A 42 -7.47 -27.41 15.33
N SER A 43 -7.22 -28.67 15.72
CA SER A 43 -6.56 -28.98 17.00
C SER A 43 -5.14 -28.40 17.10
N SER A 44 -4.42 -28.32 15.98
CA SER A 44 -3.09 -27.71 15.89
C SER A 44 -3.12 -26.22 16.22
N PHE A 45 -4.16 -25.50 15.76
CA PHE A 45 -4.36 -24.09 16.09
C PHE A 45 -4.72 -23.93 17.57
N GLN A 46 -5.69 -24.70 18.07
CA GLN A 46 -6.13 -24.60 19.47
C GLN A 46 -5.00 -24.86 20.47
N LEU A 47 -4.10 -25.79 20.15
CA LEU A 47 -2.97 -26.20 20.99
C LEU A 47 -1.65 -25.46 20.68
N TYR A 48 -1.67 -24.48 19.79
CA TYR A 48 -0.50 -23.68 19.46
C TYR A 48 0.08 -23.00 20.71
N SER A 49 1.40 -23.07 20.88
CA SER A 49 2.13 -22.52 22.03
C SER A 49 3.40 -21.76 21.66
N GLY A 50 3.77 -21.69 20.38
CA GLY A 50 4.96 -20.96 19.91
C GLY A 50 5.54 -21.50 18.60
N GLY A 51 6.48 -20.74 18.02
CA GLY A 51 7.11 -21.06 16.73
C GLY A 51 6.29 -20.57 15.53
N VAL A 52 6.76 -20.86 14.32
CA VAL A 52 5.98 -20.57 13.10
C VAL A 52 4.96 -21.67 12.93
N PHE A 53 3.69 -21.30 12.88
CA PHE A 53 2.56 -22.15 12.56
C PHE A 53 2.52 -22.39 11.05
N ASP A 54 2.74 -23.64 10.64
CA ASP A 54 2.80 -24.08 9.24
C ASP A 54 2.06 -25.42 9.05
N ASP A 55 0.84 -25.50 9.55
CA ASP A 55 -0.02 -26.68 9.37
C ASP A 55 -0.81 -26.59 8.06
N SER A 56 -0.48 -27.44 7.10
CA SER A 56 -1.19 -27.52 5.82
C SER A 56 -2.64 -27.98 5.96
N ASP A 57 -2.99 -28.65 7.06
CA ASP A 57 -4.34 -29.16 7.31
C ASP A 57 -5.23 -28.13 8.02
N CYS A 58 -4.74 -26.89 8.22
CA CYS A 58 -5.50 -25.81 8.87
C CYS A 58 -6.79 -25.40 8.14
N GLY A 59 -6.89 -25.68 6.83
CA GLY A 59 -8.09 -25.41 6.04
C GLY A 59 -8.31 -23.94 5.64
N THR A 60 -9.54 -23.63 5.20
CA THR A 60 -9.99 -22.31 4.71
C THR A 60 -11.48 -22.02 4.97
N THR A 61 -12.13 -22.81 5.82
CA THR A 61 -13.49 -22.66 6.33
C THR A 61 -13.48 -21.62 7.44
N LEU A 62 -13.38 -20.36 7.06
CA LEU A 62 -13.20 -19.23 7.98
C LEU A 62 -14.26 -19.21 9.09
N ASP A 63 -13.80 -19.17 10.34
CA ASP A 63 -14.65 -19.25 11.53
C ASP A 63 -14.24 -18.28 12.65
N HIS A 64 -13.08 -17.62 12.52
CA HIS A 64 -12.50 -16.81 13.58
C HIS A 64 -11.86 -15.52 13.07
N GLY A 65 -12.09 -14.42 13.78
CA GLY A 65 -11.56 -13.09 13.46
C GLY A 65 -10.38 -12.73 14.35
N VAL A 66 -9.28 -12.31 13.74
CA VAL A 66 -8.02 -11.94 14.43
C VAL A 66 -7.40 -10.70 13.79
N LEU A 67 -6.31 -10.19 14.38
CA LEU A 67 -5.67 -8.95 13.92
C LEU A 67 -4.24 -9.23 13.47
N ALA A 68 -3.95 -9.06 12.18
CA ALA A 68 -2.58 -9.05 11.68
C ALA A 68 -1.93 -7.69 12.01
N VAL A 69 -0.84 -7.72 12.77
CA VAL A 69 -0.19 -6.52 13.31
C VAL A 69 1.23 -6.30 12.80
N GLY A 70 1.74 -7.23 11.99
CA GLY A 70 3.08 -7.18 11.42
C GLY A 70 3.40 -8.42 10.61
N TYR A 71 4.59 -8.45 10.03
CA TYR A 71 5.10 -9.59 9.28
C TYR A 71 6.64 -9.59 9.27
N THR A 72 7.22 -10.74 8.96
CA THR A 72 8.64 -10.93 8.57
C THR A 72 8.68 -11.54 7.17
N SER A 73 9.86 -11.84 6.62
CA SER A 73 9.93 -12.61 5.36
C SER A 73 9.23 -13.97 5.43
N ASP A 74 9.09 -14.53 6.64
CA ASP A 74 8.75 -15.94 6.85
C ASP A 74 7.34 -16.14 7.45
N TYR A 75 6.81 -15.15 8.17
CA TYR A 75 5.50 -15.28 8.84
C TYR A 75 4.77 -13.94 9.06
N PHE A 76 3.45 -14.02 9.21
CA PHE A 76 2.59 -12.96 9.71
C PHE A 76 2.58 -12.97 11.25
N ILE A 77 2.58 -11.80 11.86
CA ILE A 77 2.41 -11.64 13.31
C ILE A 77 0.95 -11.35 13.56
N VAL A 78 0.24 -12.28 14.18
CA VAL A 78 -1.21 -12.22 14.33
C VAL A 78 -1.56 -12.21 15.82
N LYS A 79 -2.28 -11.18 16.24
CA LYS A 79 -2.80 -11.04 17.60
C LYS A 79 -4.14 -11.76 17.72
N ASN A 80 -4.22 -12.69 18.66
CA ASN A 80 -5.45 -13.39 18.99
C ASN A 80 -6.17 -12.73 20.19
N SER A 81 -7.33 -13.27 20.56
CA SER A 81 -8.21 -12.79 21.63
C SER A 81 -8.45 -13.83 22.74
N TRP A 82 -7.62 -14.88 22.82
CA TRP A 82 -7.78 -16.01 23.76
C TRP A 82 -6.85 -15.92 25.00
N ALA A 83 -6.64 -14.70 25.50
CA ALA A 83 -5.72 -14.36 26.59
C ALA A 83 -4.23 -14.58 26.27
N GLU A 84 -3.37 -13.98 27.09
CA GLU A 84 -1.91 -14.02 26.92
C GLU A 84 -1.31 -15.40 27.18
N SER A 85 -2.03 -16.28 27.89
CA SER A 85 -1.58 -17.65 28.17
C SER A 85 -1.65 -18.59 26.95
N TRP A 86 -2.33 -18.18 25.88
CA TRP A 86 -2.42 -18.94 24.65
C TRP A 86 -1.35 -18.49 23.65
N GLY A 87 -0.76 -19.42 22.90
CA GLY A 87 0.26 -19.11 21.91
C GLY A 87 1.52 -18.46 22.51
N ASP A 88 2.14 -17.55 21.75
CA ASP A 88 3.26 -16.75 22.23
C ASP A 88 2.71 -15.43 22.78
N ASN A 89 2.40 -15.40 24.08
CA ASN A 89 1.86 -14.22 24.76
C ASN A 89 0.58 -13.66 24.12
N GLY A 90 -0.30 -14.53 23.63
CA GLY A 90 -1.54 -14.18 22.93
C GLY A 90 -1.40 -13.96 21.42
N TYR A 91 -0.21 -14.20 20.85
CA TYR A 91 0.06 -14.10 19.42
C TYR A 91 0.33 -15.46 18.79
N ILE A 92 0.14 -15.53 17.48
CA ILE A 92 0.56 -16.64 16.61
C ILE A 92 1.37 -16.09 15.44
N TYR A 93 2.39 -16.85 15.03
CA TYR A 93 3.21 -16.54 13.87
C TYR A 93 2.81 -17.44 12.71
N MET A 94 1.98 -16.96 11.80
CA MET A 94 1.40 -17.77 10.72
C MET A 94 2.31 -17.76 9.50
N ALA A 95 2.69 -18.94 8.98
CA ALA A 95 3.59 -19.07 7.84
C ALA A 95 3.15 -18.22 6.64
N ARG A 96 4.13 -17.60 5.97
CA ARG A 96 3.94 -16.79 4.77
C ARG A 96 4.46 -17.49 3.52
N ASN A 97 3.97 -17.02 2.37
CA ASN A 97 4.39 -17.51 1.05
C ASN A 97 4.15 -19.02 0.90
N VAL A 98 3.07 -19.51 1.52
CA VAL A 98 2.63 -20.89 1.32
C VAL A 98 2.11 -21.07 -0.11
N ASN A 99 2.13 -22.30 -0.62
CA ASN A 99 1.63 -22.58 -1.97
C ASN A 99 0.09 -22.65 -2.03
N ALA A 100 -0.58 -21.61 -1.53
CA ALA A 100 -2.02 -21.45 -1.51
C ALA A 100 -2.38 -19.95 -1.57
N PRO A 101 -3.11 -19.47 -2.59
CA PRO A 101 -3.49 -18.05 -2.69
C PRO A 101 -4.28 -17.53 -1.49
N SER A 102 -5.02 -18.42 -0.82
CA SER A 102 -5.77 -18.11 0.40
C SER A 102 -4.87 -17.74 1.59
N GLY A 103 -3.57 -18.02 1.51
CA GLY A 103 -2.67 -18.06 2.66
C GLY A 103 -3.00 -19.22 3.61
N ILE A 104 -2.13 -19.42 4.61
CA ILE A 104 -2.35 -20.45 5.62
C ILE A 104 -3.60 -20.16 6.45
N CYS A 105 -4.42 -21.18 6.71
CA CYS A 105 -5.72 -21.07 7.38
C CYS A 105 -6.70 -20.09 6.70
N GLY A 106 -6.47 -19.69 5.45
CA GLY A 106 -7.30 -18.70 4.76
C GLY A 106 -7.04 -17.24 5.14
N ILE A 107 -5.93 -16.92 5.80
CA ILE A 107 -5.63 -15.56 6.32
C ILE A 107 -5.74 -14.43 5.29
N ALA A 108 -5.50 -14.70 4.01
CA ALA A 108 -5.57 -13.69 2.94
C ALA A 108 -6.96 -13.58 2.29
N MET A 109 -7.96 -14.38 2.67
CA MET A 109 -9.25 -14.44 1.99
C MET A 109 -10.20 -13.28 2.31
N GLN A 110 -10.23 -12.81 3.56
CA GLN A 110 -11.10 -11.70 4.00
C GLN A 110 -10.38 -10.65 4.86
N PRO A 111 -9.29 -10.03 4.35
CA PRO A 111 -8.61 -8.94 5.04
C PRO A 111 -9.30 -7.59 4.85
N SER A 112 -9.42 -6.81 5.92
CA SER A 112 -9.90 -5.42 5.88
C SER A 112 -9.30 -4.55 6.99
N TYR A 113 -9.21 -3.25 6.75
CA TYR A 113 -8.67 -2.31 7.73
C TYR A 113 -9.53 -1.05 7.84
N ALA A 114 -9.50 -0.42 9.02
CA ALA A 114 -10.23 0.82 9.26
C ALA A 114 -9.50 1.99 8.59
N THR A 115 -10.25 2.87 7.93
CA THR A 115 -9.72 4.10 7.35
C THR A 115 -10.10 5.30 8.20
N ARG A 116 -9.21 6.28 8.20
CA ARG A 116 -9.46 7.60 8.75
C ARG A 116 -8.98 8.61 7.73
N GLU A 117 -9.87 9.50 7.30
CA GLU A 117 -9.48 10.70 6.58
C GLU A 117 -8.55 11.47 7.51
N THR A 118 -7.27 11.50 7.16
CA THR A 118 -6.43 12.57 7.67
C THR A 118 -7.09 13.84 7.18
N ALA A 119 -7.59 14.69 8.09
CA ALA A 119 -8.23 15.95 7.75
C ALA A 119 -7.52 16.53 6.54
N ASP A 120 -8.26 16.80 5.46
CA ASP A 120 -7.70 17.32 4.22
C ASP A 120 -6.62 18.33 4.61
N PRO A 121 -5.39 18.23 4.07
CA PRO A 121 -4.43 19.32 4.25
C PRO A 121 -5.19 20.60 3.94
N PRO A 122 -5.13 21.62 4.82
CA PRO A 122 -5.91 22.83 4.64
C PRO A 122 -5.76 23.26 3.18
N PRO A 123 -6.86 23.66 2.50
CA PRO A 123 -6.80 24.02 1.10
C PRO A 123 -5.56 24.87 0.91
N ILE A 124 -4.61 24.37 0.10
CA ILE A 124 -3.40 25.13 -0.19
C ILE A 124 -3.94 26.50 -0.60
N PRO A 125 -3.57 27.60 0.12
CA PRO A 125 -4.09 28.91 -0.25
C PRO A 125 -3.86 29.04 -1.74
N ASP A 126 -4.94 29.38 -2.47
CA ASP A 126 -4.91 29.50 -3.92
C ASP A 126 -3.58 30.16 -4.29
N PRO A 127 -2.77 29.56 -5.18
CA PRO A 127 -1.51 30.16 -5.57
C PRO A 127 -1.86 31.60 -5.94
N THR A 128 -1.29 32.55 -5.19
CA THR A 128 -1.43 33.97 -5.51
C THR A 128 -1.14 34.06 -7.00
N PRO A 129 -2.02 34.64 -7.84
CA PRO A 129 -1.80 34.69 -9.26
C PRO A 129 -0.35 35.12 -9.48
N GLY A 130 0.48 34.16 -9.87
CA GLY A 130 1.84 34.46 -10.22
C GLY A 130 1.78 35.44 -11.37
N PRO A 131 2.84 36.21 -11.64
CA PRO A 131 2.97 36.76 -12.97
C PRO A 131 2.68 35.61 -13.96
N GLU A 132 1.74 35.86 -14.87
CA GLU A 132 1.43 35.02 -16.01
C GLU A 132 2.74 34.41 -16.52
N PRO A 133 2.84 33.09 -16.74
CA PRO A 133 4.09 32.51 -17.21
C PRO A 133 4.41 33.20 -18.53
N GLU A 134 5.41 34.07 -18.53
CA GLU A 134 6.01 34.50 -19.78
C GLU A 134 6.46 33.22 -20.46
N ASP A 135 6.01 33.03 -21.70
CA ASP A 135 6.28 31.87 -22.54
C ASP A 135 7.76 31.48 -22.41
N LEU A 136 8.03 30.52 -21.51
CA LEU A 136 9.39 30.10 -21.24
C LEU A 136 9.77 29.18 -22.41
N PRO A 137 10.80 29.51 -23.19
CA PRO A 137 11.19 28.68 -24.32
C PRO A 137 11.52 27.28 -23.79
N CYS A 138 11.01 26.28 -24.49
CA CYS A 138 11.01 24.86 -24.12
C CYS A 138 12.41 24.40 -23.65
N GLY A 139 12.65 24.47 -22.34
CA GLY A 139 13.88 24.01 -21.72
C GLY A 139 13.75 22.52 -21.39
N CYS A 140 14.11 21.64 -22.33
CA CYS A 140 14.36 20.25 -21.99
C CYS A 140 15.58 20.17 -21.05
N GLY A 141 15.47 19.40 -19.96
CA GLY A 141 16.62 19.16 -19.07
C GLY A 141 17.82 18.57 -19.83
N THR A 142 19.02 18.70 -19.26
CA THR A 142 20.30 18.25 -19.84
C THR A 142 20.30 16.79 -20.31
N ASP A 143 19.40 15.98 -19.77
CA ASP A 143 19.43 14.52 -19.89
C ASP A 143 18.70 14.06 -21.17
N CYS A 144 17.65 14.77 -21.60
CA CYS A 144 16.94 14.48 -22.86
C CYS A 144 17.67 15.04 -24.08
N SER A 145 18.35 16.18 -23.96
CA SER A 145 19.03 16.84 -25.09
C SER A 145 20.14 15.97 -25.69
N SER A 146 20.95 15.32 -24.85
CA SER A 146 22.00 14.40 -25.31
C SER A 146 21.47 13.16 -26.02
N MET A 147 20.27 12.70 -25.66
CA MET A 147 19.68 11.49 -26.24
C MET A 147 19.18 11.76 -27.67
N CYS A 148 18.54 12.90 -27.91
CA CYS A 148 17.99 13.23 -29.23
C CYS A 148 19.06 13.71 -30.22
N GLN A 149 20.16 14.31 -29.74
CA GLN A 149 21.30 14.69 -30.59
C GLN A 149 21.94 13.49 -31.31
N ALA A 150 21.95 12.31 -30.69
CA ALA A 150 22.47 11.09 -31.32
C ALA A 150 21.70 10.71 -32.61
N PHE A 151 20.47 11.17 -32.75
CA PHE A 151 19.61 10.95 -33.92
C PHE A 151 19.43 12.21 -34.78
N GLY A 152 20.14 13.31 -34.49
CA GLY A 152 20.00 14.58 -35.20
C GLY A 152 18.65 15.28 -34.98
N MET A 153 18.01 15.02 -33.84
CA MET A 153 16.68 15.53 -33.46
C MET A 153 16.75 16.37 -32.18
N ALA A 154 15.72 17.18 -31.92
CA ALA A 154 15.60 17.94 -30.68
C ALA A 154 14.58 17.28 -29.71
N ALA A 155 14.80 17.46 -28.41
CA ALA A 155 13.87 16.98 -27.38
C ALA A 155 12.81 18.05 -27.11
N CYS A 156 11.54 17.68 -27.29
CA CYS A 156 10.44 18.65 -27.33
C CYS A 156 9.32 18.42 -26.32
N ASN A 157 9.32 17.29 -25.61
CA ASN A 157 8.43 17.08 -24.47
C ASN A 157 9.16 16.29 -23.38
N CYS A 158 9.04 16.74 -22.14
CA CYS A 158 9.60 16.11 -20.96
C CYS A 158 8.48 15.98 -19.93
N ASP A 159 7.74 14.87 -19.99
CA ASP A 159 6.67 14.59 -19.03
C ASP A 159 7.00 13.28 -18.30
N ASN A 160 7.06 13.33 -16.97
CA ASN A 160 7.37 12.19 -16.09
C ASN A 160 8.57 11.30 -16.51
N GLY A 161 9.61 11.90 -17.09
CA GLY A 161 10.84 11.20 -17.47
C GLY A 161 10.84 10.52 -18.85
N ASP A 162 9.78 10.70 -19.65
CA ASP A 162 9.76 10.27 -21.05
C ASP A 162 10.19 11.42 -21.98
N CYS A 163 11.17 11.17 -22.85
CA CYS A 163 11.69 12.16 -23.79
C CYS A 163 11.19 11.82 -25.20
N THR A 164 10.36 12.67 -25.79
CA THR A 164 9.99 12.53 -27.21
C THR A 164 10.95 13.32 -28.09
N CYS A 165 11.69 12.61 -28.96
CA CYS A 165 12.58 13.24 -29.95
C CYS A 165 11.83 13.52 -31.26
N MET A 166 11.87 14.77 -31.73
CA MET A 166 11.26 15.19 -32.99
C MET A 166 12.22 16.07 -33.80
N PRO A 167 12.00 16.25 -35.12
CA PRO A 167 12.81 17.15 -35.94
C PRO A 167 12.79 18.57 -35.37
N ALA A 168 13.98 19.16 -35.23
CA ALA A 168 14.12 20.53 -34.74
C ALA A 168 13.55 21.52 -35.78
N ASN A 169 12.52 22.29 -35.39
CA ASN A 169 12.10 23.48 -36.11
C ASN A 169 12.61 24.71 -35.37
N TYR A 170 12.95 25.78 -36.09
CA TYR A 170 13.43 27.02 -35.49
C TYR A 170 12.56 28.19 -35.94
N ASP A 171 12.33 29.15 -35.03
CA ASP A 171 11.68 30.42 -35.38
C ASP A 171 12.63 31.32 -36.19
N GLU A 172 12.10 32.47 -36.63
CA GLU A 172 12.86 33.47 -37.39
C GLU A 172 13.97 34.15 -36.59
N ASP A 173 13.95 34.03 -35.25
CA ASP A 173 14.97 34.52 -34.33
C ASP A 173 16.00 33.45 -33.95
N GLY A 174 15.85 32.22 -34.46
CA GLY A 174 16.77 31.10 -34.26
C GLY A 174 16.53 30.29 -32.98
N ASN A 175 15.40 30.47 -32.30
CA ASN A 175 15.02 29.66 -31.15
C ASN A 175 14.34 28.35 -31.58
N LEU A 176 14.56 27.29 -30.83
CA LEU A 176 13.95 25.99 -31.09
C LEU A 176 12.45 26.04 -30.81
N ILE A 177 11.63 25.76 -31.82
CA ILE A 177 10.20 25.54 -31.71
C ILE A 177 9.95 24.03 -31.58
N CYS A 178 9.31 23.65 -30.48
CA CYS A 178 8.79 22.33 -30.25
C CYS A 178 7.28 22.33 -30.53
N CYS A 179 6.85 21.60 -31.58
CA CYS A 179 5.43 21.38 -31.87
C CYS A 179 4.98 20.03 -31.31
#